data_AF-A0A7R9MKU5-F1
#
_entry.id   AF-A0A7R9MKU5-F1
#
_cell.length_a   1.000
_cell.length_b   1.000
_cell.length_c   1.000
_cell.angle_alpha   90.00
_cell.angle_beta   90.00
_cell.angle_gamma   90.00
#
_symmetry.space_group_name_H-M   'P 1'
#
loop_
_entity.id
_entity.type
_entity.pdbx_description
1 polymer ?
#
loop_
_entity_poly.entity_id
_entity_poly.type
_entity_poly.pdbx_seq_one_letter_code
_entity_poly.pdbx_strand_id
1 'polypeptide(L)'
;MATIVAKYNLYLPLLLAILITTIPDIGVPSACINFEDDFNNTCAKSEKSIRDEELVDNNIKYNFFLVVVILFFKLVLTTLTFSADLKTFFNEQRNVWYSTGVYYWSKAIVELIPTVLILMCFSYIGDIYDSKHSMFTTYFIFLTIGALEIQSLGHFIGILFDGQQRLAVFTSIGVFIVTFLFSNFLIPINELHYSLQMLSMLSPLKLVLECIMLAFYGFDRCSDREFSFVLHLFDVTDNDFYINTQLLVIQFVVVRSASLIALLLKVSPFVNSKKARDIRLMYGRTREHSKAFIPGFSPWNKTDVKNIYINNI
;
A
#
# COMPACT_ATOMS: atom_id res chain seq x y z
N MET A 1 10.07 2.37 -20.85
CA MET A 1 9.24 2.78 -19.69
C MET A 1 9.71 2.12 -18.40
N ALA A 2 9.94 0.80 -18.37
CA ALA A 2 10.51 0.08 -17.24
C ALA A 2 11.85 0.65 -16.70
N THR A 3 12.75 1.10 -17.59
CA THR A 3 14.03 1.73 -17.21
C THR A 3 13.90 3.12 -16.59
N ILE A 4 12.85 3.88 -16.91
CA ILE A 4 12.59 5.21 -16.33
C ILE A 4 11.98 5.04 -14.95
N VAL A 5 11.00 4.13 -14.82
CA VAL A 5 10.39 3.74 -13.56
C VAL A 5 11.43 3.24 -12.56
N ALA A 6 12.32 2.32 -12.96
CA ALA A 6 13.37 1.79 -12.09
C ALA A 6 14.35 2.88 -11.63
N LYS A 7 14.65 3.88 -12.48
CA LYS A 7 15.46 5.04 -12.13
C LYS A 7 14.75 5.93 -11.09
N TYR A 8 13.49 6.29 -11.30
CA TYR A 8 12.74 7.13 -10.34
C TYR A 8 12.46 6.43 -9.00
N ASN A 9 12.27 5.10 -9.00
CA ASN A 9 12.09 4.27 -7.80
C ASN A 9 13.33 4.24 -6.90
N LEU A 10 14.52 4.51 -7.46
CA LEU A 10 15.80 4.49 -6.75
C LEU A 10 16.31 5.90 -6.42
N TYR A 11 16.29 6.83 -7.39
CA TYR A 11 16.92 8.15 -7.22
C TYR A 11 16.16 9.12 -6.32
N LEU A 12 14.82 9.09 -6.34
CA LEU A 12 14.00 10.01 -5.56
C LEU A 12 14.05 9.72 -4.04
N PRO A 13 13.90 8.45 -3.59
CA PRO A 13 14.09 8.11 -2.18
C PRO A 13 15.55 8.19 -1.73
N LEU A 14 16.53 7.95 -2.61
CA LEU A 14 17.96 8.19 -2.32
C LEU A 14 18.26 9.68 -2.14
N LEU A 15 17.67 10.55 -2.97
CA LEU A 15 17.78 12.01 -2.82
C LEU A 15 17.14 12.47 -1.50
N LEU A 16 15.99 11.91 -1.12
CA LEU A 16 15.37 12.16 0.19
C LEU A 16 16.28 11.68 1.33
N ALA A 17 16.80 10.45 1.28
CA ALA A 17 17.76 9.93 2.26
C ALA A 17 19.02 10.83 2.40
N ILE A 18 19.52 11.36 1.29
CA ILE A 18 20.65 12.30 1.28
C ILE A 18 20.27 13.65 1.89
N LEU A 19 19.11 14.21 1.53
CA LEU A 19 18.59 15.45 2.13
C LEU A 19 18.43 15.30 3.66
N ILE A 20 18.02 14.11 4.10
CA ILE A 20 17.78 13.75 5.49
C ILE A 20 19.08 13.71 6.32
N THR A 21 20.17 13.21 5.74
CA THR A 21 21.50 13.22 6.41
C THR A 21 22.13 14.60 6.59
N THR A 22 21.54 15.66 6.03
CA THR A 22 22.12 17.02 6.08
C THR A 22 21.60 17.91 7.19
N ILE A 23 20.63 17.47 8.00
CA ILE A 23 20.09 18.26 9.11
C ILE A 23 20.73 17.80 10.43
N PRO A 24 21.60 18.61 11.06
CA PRO A 24 22.18 18.28 12.37
C PRO A 24 21.11 18.32 13.48
N ASP A 25 21.34 17.57 14.56
CA ASP A 25 20.61 17.54 15.85
C ASP A 25 19.25 16.82 15.92
N ILE A 26 18.91 16.02 14.91
CA ILE A 26 17.69 15.20 14.94
C ILE A 26 17.89 13.95 15.82
N GLY A 27 16.99 13.72 16.78
CA GLY A 27 16.94 12.50 17.61
C GLY A 27 17.67 12.54 18.96
N VAL A 28 18.26 13.68 19.36
CA VAL A 28 19.07 13.81 20.59
C VAL A 28 18.26 13.82 21.92
N PRO A 29 17.11 14.52 22.05
CA PRO A 29 16.40 14.59 23.33
C PRO A 29 15.51 13.37 23.57
N SER A 30 15.67 12.72 24.73
CA SER A 30 14.69 11.76 25.25
C SER A 30 13.44 12.54 25.65
N ALA A 31 12.33 12.35 24.96
CA ALA A 31 11.04 13.04 25.19
C ALA A 31 10.33 12.66 26.51
N CYS A 32 11.10 12.26 27.53
CA CYS A 32 10.65 11.92 28.86
C CYS A 32 10.65 13.18 29.73
N ILE A 33 9.54 13.44 30.40
CA ILE A 33 9.38 14.58 31.31
C ILE A 33 9.06 14.04 32.71
N ASN A 34 9.70 14.59 33.74
CA ASN A 34 9.33 14.36 35.13
C ASN A 34 8.32 15.42 35.58
N PHE A 35 7.12 14.99 35.98
CA PHE A 35 6.04 15.89 36.42
C PHE A 35 6.43 16.78 37.61
N GLU A 36 7.16 16.24 38.59
CA GLU A 36 7.52 16.98 39.80
C GLU A 36 8.50 18.11 39.49
N ASP A 37 9.49 17.83 38.65
CA ASP A 37 10.50 18.80 38.25
C ASP A 37 9.91 19.87 37.32
N ASP A 38 9.01 19.49 36.41
CA ASP A 38 8.37 20.44 35.49
C ASP A 38 7.35 21.33 36.22
N PHE A 39 6.59 20.79 37.18
CA PHE A 39 5.68 21.58 38.02
C PHE A 39 6.43 22.58 38.91
N ASN A 40 7.55 22.17 39.50
CA ASN A 40 8.33 23.05 40.37
C ASN A 40 9.07 24.15 39.59
N ASN A 41 9.42 23.87 38.32
CA ASN A 41 10.17 24.81 37.45
C ASN A 41 9.30 25.52 36.40
N THR A 42 7.97 25.39 36.43
CA THR A 42 7.08 25.97 35.40
C THR A 42 7.30 27.48 35.21
N CYS A 43 7.51 28.22 36.31
CA CYS A 43 7.74 29.67 36.27
C CYS A 43 9.23 30.06 36.10
N ALA A 44 10.15 29.11 36.21
CA ALA A 44 11.60 29.32 36.15
C ALA A 44 12.26 28.40 35.11
N LYS A 45 11.58 28.18 33.99
CA LYS A 45 12.03 27.27 32.94
C LYS A 45 13.34 27.75 32.33
N SER A 46 14.35 26.89 32.33
CA SER A 46 15.66 27.23 31.76
C SER A 46 15.57 27.35 30.23
N GLU A 47 16.43 28.18 29.63
CA GLU A 47 16.54 28.29 28.16
C GLU A 47 16.85 26.92 27.52
N LYS A 48 17.57 26.05 28.24
CA LYS A 48 17.89 24.69 27.81
C LYS A 48 16.63 23.82 27.72
N SER A 49 15.78 23.82 28.75
CA SER A 49 14.53 23.04 28.75
C SER A 49 13.54 23.48 27.67
N ILE A 50 13.47 24.78 27.37
CA ILE A 50 12.64 25.29 26.27
C ILE A 50 13.16 24.78 24.91
N ARG A 51 14.48 24.80 24.74
CA ARG A 51 15.15 24.31 23.53
C ARG A 51 14.97 22.79 23.36
N ASP A 52 15.04 22.03 24.44
CA ASP A 52 14.86 20.58 24.42
C ASP A 52 13.42 20.22 23.99
N GLU A 53 12.40 20.96 24.45
CA GLU A 53 11.01 20.78 24.01
C GLU A 53 10.80 21.08 22.52
N GLU A 54 11.38 22.19 22.03
CA GLU A 54 11.33 22.54 20.61
C GLU A 54 12.01 21.48 19.74
N LEU A 55 13.14 20.92 20.20
CA LEU A 55 13.83 19.84 19.50
C LEU A 55 13.01 18.55 19.47
N VAL A 56 12.33 18.18 20.57
CA VAL A 56 11.42 17.02 20.60
C VAL A 56 10.28 17.19 19.59
N ASP A 57 9.61 18.34 19.58
CA ASP A 57 8.51 18.64 18.65
C ASP A 57 8.98 18.60 17.18
N ASN A 58 10.13 19.20 16.89
CA ASN A 58 10.74 19.14 15.56
C ASN A 58 11.09 17.71 15.13
N ASN A 59 11.62 16.89 16.04
CA ASN A 59 11.95 15.49 15.75
C ASN A 59 10.72 14.64 15.43
N ILE A 60 9.63 14.82 16.18
CA ILE A 60 8.36 14.15 15.91
C ILE A 60 7.84 14.55 14.53
N LYS A 61 7.71 15.85 14.27
CA LYS A 61 7.21 16.38 12.99
C LYS A 61 8.05 15.88 11.82
N TYR A 62 9.36 15.86 12.01
CA TYR A 62 10.29 15.36 11.01
C TYR A 62 10.11 13.88 10.72
N ASN A 63 10.12 13.03 11.76
CA ASN A 63 9.95 11.58 11.59
C ASN A 63 8.63 11.26 10.88
N PHE A 64 7.54 11.87 11.34
CA PHE A 64 6.21 11.74 10.72
C PHE A 64 6.21 12.15 9.25
N PHE A 65 6.71 13.36 8.97
CA PHE A 65 6.76 13.88 7.61
C PHE A 65 7.52 12.93 6.67
N LEU A 66 8.63 12.35 7.13
CA LEU A 66 9.41 11.42 6.34
C LEU A 66 8.68 10.10 6.05
N VAL A 67 8.07 9.48 7.05
CA VAL A 67 7.28 8.26 6.86
C VAL A 67 6.14 8.52 5.88
N VAL A 68 5.43 9.65 6.04
CA VAL A 68 4.35 10.07 5.15
C VAL A 68 4.84 10.25 3.71
N VAL A 69 5.97 10.95 3.52
CA VAL A 69 6.53 11.20 2.18
C VAL A 69 6.97 9.89 1.50
N ILE A 70 7.63 8.99 2.22
CA ILE A 70 8.05 7.69 1.69
C ILE A 70 6.83 6.87 1.23
N LEU A 71 5.79 6.80 2.07
CA LEU A 71 4.57 6.07 1.75
C LEU A 71 3.78 6.75 0.61
N PHE A 72 3.75 8.08 0.54
CA PHE A 72 3.15 8.82 -0.57
C PHE A 72 3.79 8.44 -1.91
N PHE A 73 5.12 8.52 -1.98
CA PHE A 73 5.85 8.16 -3.18
C PHE A 73 5.66 6.69 -3.54
N LYS A 74 5.64 5.79 -2.54
CA LYS A 74 5.35 4.37 -2.76
C LYS A 74 3.97 4.17 -3.39
N LEU A 75 2.93 4.87 -2.93
CA LEU A 75 1.58 4.75 -3.48
C LEU A 75 1.52 5.20 -4.94
N VAL A 76 2.00 6.41 -5.21
CA VAL A 76 1.95 7.02 -6.55
C VAL A 76 2.72 6.17 -7.55
N LEU A 77 3.92 5.72 -7.17
CA LEU A 77 4.77 4.95 -8.05
C LEU A 77 4.23 3.55 -8.30
N THR A 78 3.70 2.88 -7.27
CA THR A 78 3.06 1.57 -7.44
C THR A 78 1.84 1.69 -8.37
N THR A 79 0.98 2.68 -8.15
CA THR A 79 -0.19 2.93 -9.00
C THR A 79 0.21 3.19 -10.46
N LEU A 80 1.20 4.06 -10.68
CA LEU A 80 1.69 4.42 -12.01
C LEU A 80 2.21 3.20 -12.77
N THR A 81 3.04 2.40 -12.11
CA THR A 81 3.77 1.28 -12.72
C THR A 81 2.85 0.11 -13.00
N PHE A 82 2.00 -0.22 -12.03
CA PHE A 82 1.00 -1.27 -12.20
C PHE A 82 0.01 -0.91 -13.31
N SER A 83 -0.50 0.33 -13.33
CA SER A 83 -1.43 0.78 -14.38
C SER A 83 -0.82 0.75 -15.78
N ALA A 84 0.48 1.06 -15.91
CA ALA A 84 1.18 1.00 -17.19
C ALA A 84 1.34 -0.44 -17.70
N ASP A 85 1.58 -1.39 -16.81
CA ASP A 85 1.84 -2.79 -17.16
C ASP A 85 0.55 -3.59 -17.43
N LEU A 86 -0.60 -3.15 -16.93
CA LEU A 86 -1.89 -3.82 -17.11
C LEU A 86 -2.24 -4.08 -18.59
N LYS A 87 -1.94 -3.14 -19.49
CA LYS A 87 -2.20 -3.31 -20.94
C LYS A 87 -1.43 -4.49 -21.52
N THR A 88 -0.16 -4.62 -21.17
CA THR A 88 0.69 -5.72 -21.62
C THR A 88 0.23 -7.04 -20.98
N PHE A 89 -0.06 -7.01 -19.69
CA PHE A 89 -0.60 -8.14 -18.94
C PHE A 89 -1.88 -8.71 -19.59
N PHE A 90 -2.87 -7.87 -19.96
CA PHE A 90 -4.10 -8.37 -20.60
C PHE A 90 -3.84 -9.02 -21.96
N ASN A 91 -2.84 -8.55 -22.71
CA ASN A 91 -2.45 -9.17 -23.98
C ASN A 91 -1.79 -10.55 -23.76
N GLU A 92 -0.90 -10.66 -22.77
CA GLU A 92 -0.24 -11.92 -22.41
C GLU A 92 -1.25 -12.93 -21.82
N GLN A 93 -2.20 -12.45 -21.03
CA GLN A 93 -3.27 -13.25 -20.47
C GLN A 93 -4.24 -13.77 -21.53
N ARG A 94 -4.48 -12.99 -22.60
CA ARG A 94 -5.22 -13.48 -23.78
C ARG A 94 -4.47 -14.63 -24.45
N ASN A 95 -3.14 -14.64 -24.40
CA ASN A 95 -2.35 -15.77 -24.89
C ASN A 95 -2.24 -16.91 -23.88
N VAL A 96 -2.66 -16.71 -22.62
CA VAL A 96 -2.64 -17.70 -21.53
C VAL A 96 -1.22 -18.18 -21.26
N TRP A 97 -0.27 -17.25 -21.18
CA TRP A 97 1.13 -17.56 -20.90
C TRP A 97 1.38 -17.95 -19.45
N TYR A 98 0.63 -17.38 -18.51
CA TYR A 98 0.76 -17.64 -17.08
C TYR A 98 -0.58 -17.41 -16.35
N SER A 99 -0.65 -17.81 -15.07
CA SER A 99 -1.80 -17.54 -14.21
C SER A 99 -1.77 -16.11 -13.67
N THR A 100 -2.94 -15.49 -13.52
CA THR A 100 -3.10 -14.13 -12.96
C THR A 100 -2.45 -13.99 -11.58
N GLY A 101 -2.55 -15.00 -10.72
CA GLY A 101 -1.93 -14.99 -9.40
C GLY A 101 -0.39 -14.94 -9.47
N VAL A 102 0.21 -15.68 -10.41
CA VAL A 102 1.67 -15.72 -10.59
C VAL A 102 2.18 -14.34 -11.00
N TYR A 103 1.49 -13.67 -11.93
CA TYR A 103 1.82 -12.29 -12.31
C TYR A 103 1.69 -11.33 -11.13
N TYR A 104 0.57 -11.37 -10.41
CA TYR A 104 0.31 -10.46 -9.30
C TYR A 104 1.39 -10.57 -8.21
N TRP A 105 1.71 -11.79 -7.76
CA TRP A 105 2.71 -12.01 -6.72
C TRP A 105 4.14 -11.72 -7.18
N SER A 106 4.50 -12.11 -8.42
CA SER A 106 5.83 -11.79 -8.96
C SER A 106 6.04 -10.28 -9.09
N LYS A 107 5.02 -9.55 -9.55
CA LYS A 107 5.03 -8.09 -9.62
C LYS A 107 5.20 -7.46 -8.23
N ALA A 108 4.45 -7.92 -7.24
CA ALA A 108 4.55 -7.43 -5.87
C ALA A 108 5.96 -7.64 -5.27
N ILE A 109 6.58 -8.81 -5.50
CA ILE A 109 7.94 -9.14 -5.04
C ILE A 109 8.98 -8.26 -5.73
N VAL A 110 8.91 -8.10 -7.06
CA VAL A 110 9.87 -7.29 -7.82
C VAL A 110 9.85 -5.84 -7.37
N GLU A 111 8.68 -5.29 -7.08
CA GLU A 111 8.53 -3.93 -6.54
C GLU A 111 8.94 -3.79 -5.07
N LEU A 112 8.98 -4.89 -4.31
CA LEU A 112 9.37 -4.88 -2.90
C LEU A 112 10.89 -4.79 -2.74
N ILE A 113 11.67 -5.46 -3.60
CA ILE A 113 13.15 -5.51 -3.51
C ILE A 113 13.79 -4.12 -3.38
N PRO A 114 13.56 -3.15 -4.28
CA PRO A 114 14.16 -1.82 -4.15
C PRO A 114 13.62 -1.06 -2.93
N THR A 115 12.35 -1.26 -2.56
CA THR A 115 11.75 -0.63 -1.39
C THR A 115 12.40 -1.09 -0.10
N VAL A 116 12.66 -2.40 0.05
CA VAL A 116 13.30 -2.97 1.24
C VAL A 116 14.69 -2.39 1.46
N LEU A 117 15.50 -2.20 0.40
CA LEU A 117 16.81 -1.57 0.51
C LEU A 117 16.73 -0.12 1.02
N ILE A 118 15.77 0.65 0.51
CA ILE A 118 15.53 2.03 0.95
C ILE A 118 15.07 2.06 2.41
N LEU A 119 14.13 1.19 2.79
CA LEU A 119 13.62 1.12 4.15
C LEU A 119 14.70 0.68 5.14
N MET A 120 15.63 -0.20 4.74
CA MET A 120 16.80 -0.55 5.56
C MET A 120 17.69 0.67 5.79
N CYS A 121 18.06 1.42 4.75
CA CYS A 121 18.86 2.64 4.92
C CYS A 121 18.17 3.66 5.84
N PHE A 122 16.86 3.86 5.63
CA PHE A 122 16.06 4.78 6.43
C PHE A 122 15.96 4.34 7.89
N SER A 123 15.79 3.04 8.13
CA SER A 123 15.73 2.50 9.48
C SER A 123 17.07 2.58 10.20
N TYR A 124 18.17 2.39 9.47
CA TYR A 124 19.52 2.52 9.98
C TYR A 124 19.84 3.97 10.37
N ILE A 125 19.43 4.95 9.56
CA ILE A 125 19.59 6.38 9.90
C ILE A 125 18.81 6.68 11.18
N GLY A 126 17.55 6.24 11.30
CA GLY A 126 16.76 6.43 12.52
C GLY A 126 17.39 5.79 13.77
N ASP A 127 18.04 4.63 13.60
CA ASP A 127 18.69 3.90 14.70
C ASP A 127 19.97 4.56 15.20
N ILE A 128 20.79 5.16 14.32
CA ILE A 128 22.05 5.84 14.70
C ILE A 128 21.81 6.96 15.72
N TYR A 129 20.66 7.63 15.63
CA TYR A 129 20.33 8.75 16.51
C TYR A 129 19.60 8.32 17.78
N ASP A 130 19.24 7.03 17.95
CA ASP A 130 18.66 6.53 19.20
C ASP A 130 19.77 6.21 20.21
N SER A 131 19.63 6.76 21.42
CA SER A 131 20.67 6.71 22.46
C SER A 131 20.54 5.53 23.43
N LYS A 132 19.38 4.85 23.48
CA LYS A 132 19.10 3.82 24.51
C LYS A 132 19.17 2.38 23.99
N HIS A 133 18.36 2.04 22.99
CA HIS A 133 18.25 0.69 22.45
C HIS A 133 18.05 0.71 20.94
N SER A 134 18.63 -0.26 20.23
CA SER A 134 18.44 -0.38 18.79
C SER A 134 16.98 -0.70 18.46
N MET A 135 16.32 0.21 17.77
CA MET A 135 14.94 0.11 17.27
C MET A 135 14.88 -0.23 15.79
N PHE A 136 16.05 -0.42 15.17
CA PHE A 136 16.19 -0.78 13.77
C PHE A 136 15.19 -1.85 13.35
N THR A 137 15.10 -2.96 14.10
CA THR A 137 14.23 -4.09 13.75
C THR A 137 12.75 -3.72 13.78
N THR A 138 12.28 -3.10 14.86
CA THR A 138 10.87 -2.73 15.03
C THR A 138 10.46 -1.70 13.98
N TYR A 139 11.27 -0.67 13.80
CA TYR A 139 11.01 0.39 12.83
C TYR A 139 11.00 -0.14 11.39
N PHE A 140 11.99 -0.97 11.03
CA PHE A 140 12.06 -1.61 9.72
C PHE A 140 10.86 -2.51 9.44
N ILE A 141 10.39 -3.30 10.42
CA ILE A 141 9.23 -4.18 10.27
C ILE A 141 7.97 -3.35 9.97
N PHE A 142 7.65 -2.34 10.78
CA PHE A 142 6.44 -1.55 10.60
C PHE A 142 6.45 -0.73 9.32
N LEU A 143 7.59 -0.15 8.95
CA LEU A 143 7.75 0.53 7.66
C LEU A 143 7.56 -0.44 6.48
N THR A 144 8.05 -1.67 6.60
CA THR A 144 7.90 -2.68 5.55
C THR A 144 6.43 -3.10 5.41
N ILE A 145 5.74 -3.35 6.53
CA ILE A 145 4.31 -3.67 6.53
C ILE A 145 3.49 -2.52 5.93
N GLY A 146 3.75 -1.29 6.37
CA GLY A 146 3.09 -0.09 5.82
C GLY A 146 3.35 0.08 4.32
N ALA A 147 4.58 -0.14 3.85
CA ALA A 147 4.90 -0.08 2.44
C ALA A 147 4.22 -1.18 1.61
N LEU A 148 4.08 -2.39 2.17
CA LEU A 148 3.33 -3.50 1.55
C LEU A 148 1.84 -3.21 1.45
N GLU A 149 1.27 -2.57 2.47
CA GLU A 149 -0.13 -2.18 2.49
C GLU A 149 -0.41 -1.08 1.46
N ILE A 150 0.39 -0.01 1.47
CA ILE A 150 0.30 1.07 0.50
C ILE A 150 0.52 0.55 -0.94
N GLN A 151 1.41 -0.41 -1.12
CA GLN A 151 1.58 -1.10 -2.41
C GLN A 151 0.28 -1.79 -2.85
N SER A 152 -0.39 -2.51 -1.94
CA SER A 152 -1.65 -3.20 -2.25
C SER A 152 -2.77 -2.23 -2.62
N LEU A 153 -2.87 -1.08 -1.94
CA LEU A 153 -3.79 0.00 -2.30
C LEU A 153 -3.48 0.57 -3.69
N GLY A 154 -2.20 0.78 -4.00
CA GLY A 154 -1.78 1.26 -5.31
C GLY A 154 -2.13 0.29 -6.44
N HIS A 155 -1.97 -1.02 -6.22
CA HIS A 155 -2.43 -2.04 -7.15
C HIS A 155 -3.95 -2.00 -7.33
N PHE A 156 -4.71 -1.91 -6.23
CA PHE A 156 -6.18 -1.84 -6.29
C PHE A 156 -6.68 -0.64 -7.11
N ILE A 157 -6.14 0.55 -6.85
CA ILE A 157 -6.50 1.78 -7.59
C ILE A 157 -6.09 1.66 -9.06
N GLY A 158 -4.91 1.11 -9.35
CA GLY A 158 -4.46 0.89 -10.73
C GLY A 158 -5.37 -0.05 -11.51
N ILE A 159 -5.89 -1.09 -10.87
CA ILE A 159 -6.87 -2.02 -11.48
C ILE A 159 -8.19 -1.31 -11.74
N LEU A 160 -8.68 -0.49 -10.80
CA LEU A 160 -9.97 0.17 -10.91
C LEU A 160 -10.03 1.07 -12.16
N PHE A 161 -8.97 1.86 -12.40
CA PHE A 161 -8.87 2.82 -13.50
C PHE A 161 -8.04 2.30 -14.69
N ASP A 162 -8.19 1.02 -15.01
CA ASP A 162 -7.56 0.40 -16.19
C ASP A 162 -7.74 1.22 -17.47
N GLY A 163 -6.65 1.39 -18.22
CA GLY A 163 -6.61 2.22 -19.43
C GLY A 163 -6.56 3.74 -19.19
N GLN A 164 -6.70 4.21 -17.94
CA GLN A 164 -6.73 5.64 -17.58
C GLN A 164 -5.68 5.99 -16.52
N GLN A 165 -4.40 5.81 -16.86
CA GLN A 165 -3.28 6.01 -15.93
C GLN A 165 -3.27 7.38 -15.22
N ARG A 166 -3.66 8.45 -15.92
CA ARG A 166 -3.70 9.81 -15.33
C ARG A 166 -4.74 9.90 -14.21
N LEU A 167 -5.92 9.31 -14.42
CA LEU A 167 -7.00 9.31 -13.42
C LEU A 167 -6.64 8.42 -12.23
N ALA A 168 -5.97 7.29 -12.47
CA ALA A 168 -5.48 6.40 -11.41
C ALA A 168 -4.54 7.14 -10.45
N VAL A 169 -3.55 7.87 -10.99
CA VAL A 169 -2.58 8.62 -10.18
C VAL A 169 -3.26 9.77 -9.43
N PHE A 170 -4.13 10.54 -10.08
CA PHE A 170 -4.86 11.62 -9.42
C PHE A 170 -5.72 11.09 -8.25
N THR A 171 -6.39 9.95 -8.46
CA THR A 171 -7.18 9.30 -7.42
C THR A 171 -6.29 8.79 -6.28
N SER A 172 -5.12 8.22 -6.57
CA SER A 172 -4.18 7.79 -5.53
C SER A 172 -3.69 8.94 -4.65
N ILE A 173 -3.44 10.11 -5.24
CA ILE A 173 -3.06 11.31 -4.49
C ILE A 173 -4.21 11.75 -3.57
N GLY A 174 -5.44 11.78 -4.10
CA GLY A 174 -6.63 12.10 -3.31
C GLY A 174 -6.86 11.14 -2.14
N VAL A 175 -6.77 9.83 -2.39
CA VAL A 175 -6.90 8.80 -1.34
C VAL A 175 -5.80 8.95 -0.28
N PHE A 176 -4.57 9.26 -0.69
CA PHE A 176 -3.48 9.48 0.25
C PHE A 176 -3.70 10.71 1.13
N ILE A 177 -4.18 11.82 0.56
CA ILE A 177 -4.50 13.03 1.34
C ILE A 177 -5.57 12.72 2.39
N VAL A 178 -6.64 12.00 2.01
CA VAL A 178 -7.68 11.59 2.96
C VAL A 178 -7.10 10.71 4.07
N THR A 179 -6.26 9.74 3.70
CA THR A 179 -5.56 8.86 4.64
C THR A 179 -4.68 9.65 5.61
N PHE A 180 -3.98 10.67 5.10
CA PHE A 180 -3.12 11.55 5.89
C PHE A 180 -3.91 12.45 6.85
N LEU A 181 -5.08 12.94 6.47
CA LEU A 181 -5.95 13.70 7.38
C LEU A 181 -6.38 12.87 8.60
N PHE A 182 -6.56 11.56 8.43
CA PHE A 182 -6.95 10.65 9.51
C PHE A 182 -5.76 9.99 10.24
N SER A 183 -4.55 10.50 10.08
CA SER A 183 -3.32 9.86 10.59
C SER A 183 -2.95 10.19 12.05
N ASN A 184 -3.83 10.87 12.79
CA ASN A 184 -3.57 11.43 14.13
C ASN A 184 -2.46 12.51 14.19
N PHE A 185 -1.87 12.90 13.05
CA PHE A 185 -0.78 13.89 13.02
C PHE A 185 -1.24 15.34 12.97
N LEU A 186 -2.24 15.65 12.13
CA LEU A 186 -2.73 17.04 11.93
C LEU A 186 -3.78 17.44 12.96
N ILE A 187 -4.70 16.52 13.25
CA ILE A 187 -5.80 16.73 14.18
C ILE A 187 -5.86 15.48 15.06
N PRO A 188 -5.84 15.64 16.40
CA PRO A 188 -5.97 14.51 17.30
C PRO A 188 -7.32 13.82 17.08
N ILE A 189 -7.29 12.49 16.95
CA ILE A 189 -8.47 11.70 16.57
C ILE A 189 -9.60 11.85 17.60
N ASN A 190 -9.26 12.05 18.86
CA ASN A 190 -10.24 12.15 19.94
C ASN A 190 -11.10 13.41 19.88
N GLU A 191 -10.65 14.44 19.16
CA GLU A 191 -11.44 15.64 18.90
C GLU A 191 -12.41 15.48 17.71
N LEU A 192 -12.25 14.45 16.89
CA LEU A 192 -13.16 14.22 15.76
C LEU A 192 -14.50 13.63 16.21
N HIS A 193 -15.56 13.87 15.44
CA HIS A 193 -16.86 13.22 15.65
C HIS A 193 -16.73 11.68 15.60
N TYR A 194 -17.52 10.97 16.41
CA TYR A 194 -17.46 9.51 16.58
C TYR A 194 -17.43 8.72 15.25
N SER A 195 -18.21 9.15 14.24
CA SER A 195 -18.21 8.52 12.91
C SER A 195 -16.85 8.61 12.18
N LEU A 196 -16.16 9.73 12.32
CA LEU A 196 -14.84 9.94 11.71
C LEU A 196 -13.73 9.24 12.50
N GLN A 197 -13.90 9.09 13.82
CA GLN A 197 -13.02 8.25 14.64
C GLN A 197 -13.03 6.81 14.13
N MET A 198 -14.21 6.25 13.81
CA MET A 198 -14.29 4.92 13.21
C MET A 198 -13.60 4.85 11.84
N LEU A 199 -13.74 5.89 11.01
CA LEU A 199 -13.06 5.94 9.71
C LEU A 199 -11.53 6.02 9.87
N SER A 200 -11.04 6.65 10.93
CA SER A 200 -9.60 6.72 11.22
C SER A 200 -8.99 5.34 11.49
N MET A 201 -9.76 4.39 12.03
CA MET A 201 -9.30 3.02 12.24
C MET A 201 -9.01 2.29 10.92
N LEU A 202 -9.59 2.72 9.81
CA LEU A 202 -9.31 2.19 8.46
C LEU A 202 -8.11 2.87 7.79
N SER A 203 -7.53 3.90 8.41
CA SER A 203 -6.40 4.62 7.82
C SER A 203 -5.10 3.81 8.01
N PRO A 204 -4.48 3.30 6.95
CA PRO A 204 -3.20 2.57 7.08
C PRO A 204 -2.10 3.45 7.69
N LEU A 205 -2.13 4.75 7.36
CA LEU A 205 -1.09 5.69 7.79
C LEU A 205 -1.18 5.97 9.29
N LYS A 206 -2.40 6.05 9.85
CA LYS A 206 -2.61 6.15 11.30
C LYS A 206 -1.95 4.98 12.00
N LEU A 207 -2.31 3.75 11.61
CA LEU A 207 -1.86 2.53 12.28
C LEU A 207 -0.33 2.39 12.24
N VAL A 208 0.27 2.67 11.08
CA VAL A 208 1.73 2.63 10.93
C VAL A 208 2.42 3.70 11.78
N LEU A 209 1.94 4.94 11.76
CA LEU A 209 2.55 6.04 12.52
C LEU A 209 2.41 5.84 14.04
N GLU A 210 1.25 5.39 14.52
CA GLU A 210 1.06 5.10 15.95
C GLU A 210 1.96 3.94 16.41
N CYS A 211 2.10 2.86 15.61
CA CYS A 211 3.02 1.77 15.94
C CYS A 211 4.49 2.23 15.96
N ILE A 212 4.88 3.10 15.02
CA ILE A 212 6.23 3.68 14.97
C ILE A 212 6.46 4.58 16.19
N MET A 213 5.49 5.42 16.55
CA MET A 213 5.59 6.26 17.76
C MET A 213 5.73 5.42 19.03
N LEU A 214 4.88 4.41 19.20
CA LEU A 214 4.92 3.51 20.33
C LEU A 214 6.25 2.74 20.40
N ALA A 215 6.85 2.41 19.26
CA ALA A 215 8.19 1.88 19.24
C ALA A 215 9.20 2.91 19.78
N PHE A 216 9.20 4.15 19.30
CA PHE A 216 10.20 5.15 19.74
C PHE A 216 10.01 5.63 21.18
N TYR A 217 8.78 5.71 21.67
CA TYR A 217 8.44 6.45 22.87
C TYR A 217 7.70 5.63 23.94
N GLY A 218 7.25 4.41 23.63
CA GLY A 218 6.56 3.51 24.56
C GLY A 218 7.49 2.50 25.24
N PHE A 219 6.90 1.46 25.85
CA PHE A 219 7.58 0.32 26.48
C PHE A 219 8.67 0.69 27.52
N ASP A 220 8.27 1.38 28.59
CA ASP A 220 9.13 1.72 29.74
C ASP A 220 10.46 2.40 29.37
N ARG A 221 10.47 3.16 28.26
CA ARG A 221 11.64 3.95 27.83
C ARG A 221 11.93 5.14 28.74
N CYS A 222 10.92 5.61 29.46
CA CYS A 222 11.05 6.60 30.53
C CYS A 222 11.16 5.90 31.88
N SER A 223 11.86 6.51 32.85
CA SER A 223 11.96 5.94 34.20
C SER A 223 10.62 5.96 34.94
N ASP A 224 10.47 5.22 36.04
CA ASP A 224 9.20 5.09 36.80
C ASP A 224 8.57 6.42 37.27
N ARG A 225 9.33 7.52 37.26
CA ARG A 225 8.89 8.88 37.64
C ARG A 225 8.72 9.82 36.45
N GLU A 226 9.03 9.35 35.25
CA GLU A 226 8.97 10.11 34.02
C GLU A 226 7.93 9.50 33.09
N PHE A 227 7.23 10.36 32.34
CA PHE A 227 6.30 9.92 31.31
C PHE A 227 6.75 10.45 29.95
N SER A 228 6.30 9.77 28.89
CA SER A 228 6.58 10.21 27.53
C SER A 228 5.61 11.30 27.11
N PHE A 229 6.11 12.51 26.93
CA PHE A 229 5.30 13.66 26.49
C PHE A 229 4.65 13.39 25.13
N VAL A 230 5.36 12.73 24.23
CA VAL A 230 4.87 12.44 22.86
C VAL A 230 3.65 11.54 22.90
N LEU A 231 3.70 10.47 23.69
CA LEU A 231 2.60 9.51 23.77
C LEU A 231 1.35 10.16 24.36
N HIS A 232 1.53 11.05 25.34
CA HIS A 232 0.45 11.83 25.91
C HIS A 232 -0.14 12.85 24.92
N LEU A 233 0.70 13.51 24.11
CA LEU A 233 0.27 14.48 23.11
C LEU A 233 -0.64 13.86 22.04
N PHE A 234 -0.36 12.62 21.62
CA PHE A 234 -1.16 11.90 20.63
C PHE A 234 -2.28 11.03 21.23
N ASP A 235 -2.39 11.02 22.57
CA ASP A 235 -3.32 10.19 23.35
C ASP A 235 -3.29 8.71 22.95
N VAL A 236 -2.07 8.14 22.94
CA VAL A 236 -1.80 6.74 22.58
C VAL A 236 -1.25 6.01 23.80
N THR A 237 -1.68 4.76 23.99
CA THR A 237 -1.22 3.90 25.09
C THR A 237 -0.45 2.68 24.59
N ASP A 238 0.35 2.04 25.46
CA ASP A 238 1.10 0.83 25.10
C ASP A 238 0.18 -0.34 24.66
N ASN A 239 -1.05 -0.40 25.16
CA ASN A 239 -2.04 -1.40 24.75
C ASN A 239 -2.46 -1.25 23.28
N ASP A 240 -2.45 -0.01 22.78
CA ASP A 240 -2.82 0.28 21.39
C ASP A 240 -1.80 -0.29 20.41
N PHE A 241 -0.58 -0.58 20.85
CA PHE A 241 0.43 -1.22 20.01
C PHE A 241 -0.05 -2.54 19.42
N TYR A 242 -0.57 -3.43 20.27
CA TYR A 242 -1.01 -4.76 19.84
C TYR A 242 -2.28 -4.69 19.01
N ILE A 243 -3.21 -3.81 19.38
CA ILE A 243 -4.47 -3.61 18.67
C ILE A 243 -4.19 -3.06 17.27
N ASN A 244 -3.37 -2.01 17.18
CA ASN A 244 -2.99 -1.40 15.91
C ASN A 244 -2.20 -2.37 15.02
N THR A 245 -1.30 -3.17 15.61
CA THR A 245 -0.55 -4.20 14.88
C THR A 245 -1.49 -5.26 14.28
N GLN A 246 -2.46 -5.76 15.06
CA GLN A 246 -3.44 -6.73 14.56
C GLN A 246 -4.31 -6.15 13.44
N LEU A 247 -4.80 -4.92 13.64
CA LEU A 247 -5.63 -4.24 12.65
C LEU A 247 -4.87 -3.98 11.35
N LEU A 248 -3.61 -3.58 11.43
CA LEU A 248 -2.73 -3.37 10.29
C LEU A 248 -2.54 -4.65 9.46
N VAL A 249 -2.32 -5.80 10.13
CA VAL A 249 -2.19 -7.10 9.46
C VAL A 249 -3.51 -7.52 8.79
N ILE A 250 -4.64 -7.34 9.47
CA ILE A 250 -5.96 -7.64 8.91
C ILE A 250 -6.22 -6.77 7.68
N GLN A 251 -5.97 -5.47 7.79
CA GLN A 251 -6.19 -4.52 6.71
C GLN A 251 -5.32 -4.84 5.49
N PHE A 252 -4.04 -5.18 5.70
CA PHE A 252 -3.16 -5.67 4.66
C PHE A 252 -3.75 -6.88 3.92
N VAL A 253 -4.21 -7.91 4.64
CA VAL A 253 -4.77 -9.12 4.03
C VAL A 253 -6.05 -8.79 3.25
N VAL A 254 -6.91 -7.94 3.79
CA VAL A 254 -8.18 -7.54 3.16
C VAL A 254 -7.92 -6.79 1.86
N VAL A 255 -7.10 -5.73 1.87
CA VAL A 255 -6.81 -4.92 0.68
C VAL A 255 -6.07 -5.74 -0.37
N ARG A 256 -5.09 -6.56 0.05
CA ARG A 256 -4.34 -7.44 -0.86
C ARG A 256 -5.27 -8.43 -1.54
N SER A 257 -6.16 -9.08 -0.79
CA SER A 257 -7.16 -9.99 -1.34
C SER A 257 -8.15 -9.28 -2.26
N ALA A 258 -8.63 -8.10 -1.89
CA ALA A 258 -9.53 -7.29 -2.71
C ALA A 258 -8.88 -6.92 -4.06
N SER A 259 -7.60 -6.54 -4.07
CA SER A 259 -6.87 -6.24 -5.30
C SER A 259 -6.67 -7.46 -6.19
N LEU A 260 -6.36 -8.63 -5.61
CA LEU A 260 -6.24 -9.87 -6.38
C LEU A 260 -7.59 -10.30 -6.97
N ILE A 261 -8.67 -10.22 -6.18
CA ILE A 261 -10.03 -10.51 -6.64
C ILE A 261 -10.44 -9.56 -7.76
N ALA A 262 -10.19 -8.25 -7.61
CA ALA A 262 -10.48 -7.26 -8.65
C ALA A 262 -9.76 -7.58 -9.97
N LEU A 263 -8.49 -7.99 -9.91
CA LEU A 263 -7.74 -8.41 -11.08
C LEU A 263 -8.32 -9.68 -11.72
N LEU A 264 -8.66 -10.69 -10.92
CA LEU A 264 -9.26 -11.93 -11.39
C LEU A 264 -10.62 -11.69 -12.08
N LEU A 265 -11.46 -10.84 -11.50
CA LEU A 265 -12.75 -10.46 -12.09
C LEU A 265 -12.56 -9.81 -13.46
N LYS A 266 -11.58 -8.90 -13.62
CA LYS A 266 -11.27 -8.29 -14.92
C LYS A 266 -10.71 -9.27 -15.94
N VAL A 267 -9.99 -10.31 -15.52
CA VAL A 267 -9.38 -11.29 -16.43
C VAL A 267 -10.37 -12.35 -16.92
N SER A 268 -11.31 -12.77 -16.07
CA SER A 268 -12.22 -13.89 -16.33
C SER A 268 -12.94 -13.87 -17.70
N PRO A 269 -13.41 -12.71 -18.24
CA PRO A 269 -14.11 -12.69 -19.51
C PRO A 269 -13.18 -13.02 -20.69
N PHE A 270 -11.91 -12.62 -20.63
CA PHE A 270 -10.94 -12.86 -21.70
C PHE A 270 -10.58 -14.35 -21.83
N VAL A 271 -10.38 -15.00 -20.69
CA VAL A 271 -10.07 -16.44 -20.63
C VAL A 271 -11.27 -17.26 -21.13
N ASN A 272 -12.48 -16.91 -20.67
CA ASN A 272 -13.71 -17.59 -21.10
C ASN A 272 -13.99 -17.40 -22.59
N SER A 273 -13.77 -16.19 -23.12
CA SER A 273 -13.93 -15.89 -24.54
C SER A 273 -12.96 -16.70 -25.42
N LYS A 274 -11.68 -16.82 -25.03
CA LYS A 274 -10.71 -17.64 -25.75
C LYS A 274 -11.07 -19.13 -25.71
N LYS A 275 -11.38 -19.67 -24.53
CA LYS A 275 -11.84 -21.06 -24.40
C LYS A 275 -13.05 -21.34 -25.31
N ALA A 276 -14.03 -20.43 -25.34
CA ALA A 276 -15.20 -20.54 -26.22
C ALA A 276 -14.85 -20.44 -27.72
N ARG A 277 -13.79 -19.72 -28.09
CA ARG A 277 -13.30 -19.65 -29.48
C ARG A 277 -12.57 -20.93 -29.88
N ASP A 278 -11.70 -21.44 -29.01
CA ASP A 278 -10.90 -22.64 -29.29
C ASP A 278 -11.79 -23.89 -29.39
N ILE A 279 -12.82 -23.99 -28.54
CA ILE A 279 -13.86 -25.02 -28.67
C ILE A 279 -14.56 -24.93 -30.04
N ARG A 280 -14.97 -23.73 -30.48
CA ARG A 280 -15.60 -23.53 -31.79
C ARG A 280 -14.69 -23.95 -32.96
N LEU A 281 -13.40 -23.64 -32.88
CA LEU A 281 -12.41 -24.04 -33.89
C LEU A 281 -12.21 -25.56 -33.91
N MET A 282 -12.12 -26.21 -32.75
CA MET A 282 -12.03 -27.67 -32.63
C MET A 282 -13.24 -28.35 -33.29
N TYR A 283 -14.46 -27.95 -32.94
CA TYR A 283 -15.69 -28.48 -33.55
C TYR A 283 -15.76 -28.21 -35.06
N GLY A 284 -15.33 -27.03 -35.52
CA GLY A 284 -15.25 -26.71 -36.95
C GLY A 284 -14.34 -27.66 -37.72
N ARG A 285 -13.14 -27.94 -37.18
CA ARG A 285 -12.15 -28.84 -37.78
C ARG A 285 -12.61 -30.29 -37.80
N THR A 286 -13.22 -30.78 -36.72
CA THR A 286 -13.80 -32.13 -36.69
C THR A 286 -14.90 -32.29 -37.73
N ARG A 287 -15.72 -31.24 -37.93
CA ARG A 287 -16.79 -31.25 -38.93
C ARG A 287 -16.23 -31.27 -40.37
N GLU A 288 -15.12 -30.60 -40.65
CA GLU A 288 -14.43 -30.70 -41.95
C GLU A 288 -13.87 -32.10 -42.22
N HIS A 289 -13.24 -32.74 -41.24
CA HIS A 289 -12.76 -34.12 -41.41
C HIS A 289 -13.88 -35.15 -41.58
N SER A 290 -15.05 -34.93 -40.98
CA SER A 290 -16.25 -35.77 -41.19
C SER A 290 -16.92 -35.58 -42.57
N LYS A 291 -16.50 -34.59 -43.37
CA LYS A 291 -16.92 -34.46 -44.78
C LYS A 291 -16.11 -35.36 -45.72
N ALA A 292 -15.35 -36.33 -45.21
CA ALA A 292 -14.88 -37.43 -46.03
C ALA A 292 -16.10 -38.13 -46.64
N PHE A 293 -16.30 -37.95 -47.94
CA PHE A 293 -17.33 -38.61 -48.73
C PHE A 293 -17.12 -40.12 -48.62
N ILE A 294 -17.89 -40.78 -47.75
CA ILE A 294 -17.96 -42.24 -47.70
C ILE A 294 -18.81 -42.65 -48.92
N PRO A 295 -18.21 -43.24 -49.97
CA PRO A 295 -18.99 -43.70 -51.11
C PRO A 295 -19.86 -44.86 -50.61
N GLY A 296 -21.18 -44.67 -50.61
CA GLY A 296 -22.15 -45.71 -50.22
C GLY A 296 -23.12 -45.34 -49.09
N PHE A 297 -22.94 -44.20 -48.40
CA PHE A 297 -23.96 -43.65 -47.50
C PHE A 297 -24.57 -42.39 -48.11
N SER A 298 -25.63 -42.56 -48.90
CA SER A 298 -26.49 -41.45 -49.29
C SER A 298 -27.17 -40.87 -48.05
N PRO A 299 -27.25 -39.53 -47.90
CA PRO A 299 -28.13 -38.93 -46.92
C PRO A 299 -29.57 -39.18 -47.40
N TRP A 300 -30.40 -39.77 -46.55
CA TRP A 300 -31.85 -39.73 -46.76
C TRP A 300 -32.28 -38.27 -46.93
N ASN A 301 -33.09 -38.04 -47.97
CA ASN A 301 -33.57 -36.76 -48.44
C ASN A 301 -33.87 -35.75 -47.32
N LYS A 302 -33.15 -34.62 -47.33
CA LYS A 302 -33.67 -33.34 -46.84
C LYS A 302 -34.46 -32.68 -47.96
N THR A 303 -35.61 -33.25 -48.27
CA THR A 303 -36.74 -32.51 -48.84
C THR A 303 -37.81 -32.49 -47.75
N ASP A 304 -38.44 -31.34 -47.57
CA ASP A 304 -39.36 -30.98 -46.47
C ASP A 304 -38.59 -30.56 -45.21
N VAL A 305 -38.33 -29.28 -44.92
CA VAL A 305 -39.31 -28.24 -44.57
C VAL A 305 -38.71 -26.88 -44.94
N LYS A 306 -38.96 -26.41 -46.17
CA LYS A 306 -38.67 -25.02 -46.57
C LYS A 306 -39.95 -24.20 -46.85
N ASN A 307 -41.11 -24.71 -46.41
CA ASN A 307 -42.44 -24.13 -46.68
C ASN A 307 -43.29 -23.93 -45.40
N ILE A 308 -42.81 -23.21 -44.37
CA ILE A 308 -43.68 -22.82 -43.23
C ILE A 308 -43.61 -21.31 -42.87
N TYR A 309 -42.87 -20.47 -43.59
CA TYR A 309 -42.88 -19.02 -43.30
C TYR A 309 -43.13 -18.14 -44.51
N ILE A 310 -44.13 -18.47 -45.34
CA ILE A 310 -44.82 -17.49 -46.19
C ILE A 310 -46.30 -17.92 -46.28
N ASN A 311 -47.20 -17.01 -45.87
CA ASN A 311 -48.67 -17.02 -45.95
C ASN A 311 -49.48 -17.57 -44.76
N ASN A 312 -49.79 -16.67 -43.81
CA ASN A 312 -51.18 -16.28 -43.54
C ASN A 312 -51.23 -14.95 -42.74
N ILE A 313 -51.77 -13.92 -43.42
CA ILE A 313 -52.32 -12.63 -42.93
C ILE A 313 -51.31 -11.58 -42.48
#